data_AF-A0A830BIU4-F1
#
_entry.id   AF-A0A830BIU4-F1
#
_cell.length_a   1.000
_cell.length_b   1.000
_cell.length_c   1.000
_cell.angle_alpha   90.00
_cell.angle_beta   90.00
_cell.angle_gamma   90.00
#
_symmetry.space_group_name_H-M   'P 1'
#
loop_
_entity.id
_entity.type
_entity.pdbx_description
1 polymer ?
#
loop_
_entity_poly.entity_id
_entity_poly.type
_entity_poly.pdbx_seq_one_letter_code
_entity_poly.pdbx_strand_id
1 'polypeptide(L)'
;MENVTFELQTRIIPVLENSAKSNKVLDFQDILERFAFDIICKVAFNVDPGGLGGDGTVGGEFMQAFDDAANLSSGRFMYAIPDAHVIKKFFNLGSEKKLRDSIATVHEFAEKIIKTRMEEKTEKIGDDLLSRYIKSSENSTEFLRDIVISFILAGRDSTSSALSWFFWLLSSKPDVEEKILQELEKTRGRNGKLKLIGEAYSFEELREMHYLHASISEAMRLYPPVPLNARICNKDHILPDGTFIGKDWLLTYHTYAMGRMESIWGKDCCEYKPERWIENGVCRQESPFKYPVFHAGPRMCLGKDMAFILMKSIAASVLERFKMDVLLEKGKCPEYLLSLTLRMKSGLPVKVKERNV
;
A
#
# COMPACT_ATOMS: atom_id res chain seq x y z
N MET A 1 2.33 16.40 -4.36
CA MET A 1 3.74 16.21 -3.97
C MET A 1 4.07 16.91 -2.67
N GLU A 2 3.67 18.17 -2.46
CA GLU A 2 3.95 18.93 -1.22
C GLU A 2 3.55 18.20 0.07
N ASN A 3 2.34 17.62 0.12
CA ASN A 3 1.89 16.83 1.29
C ASN A 3 2.82 15.63 1.57
N VAL A 4 3.24 14.92 0.52
CA VAL A 4 4.13 13.75 0.65
C VAL A 4 5.50 14.20 1.16
N THR A 5 6.05 15.27 0.58
CA THR A 5 7.30 15.88 1.03
C THR A 5 7.25 16.28 2.51
N PHE A 6 6.18 16.96 2.92
CA PHE A 6 5.99 17.39 4.30
C PHE A 6 5.94 16.20 5.25
N GLU A 7 5.13 15.17 4.97
CA GLU A 7 5.05 13.99 5.83
C GLU A 7 6.38 13.24 5.87
N LEU A 8 7.09 13.12 4.74
CA LEU A 8 8.41 12.48 4.72
C LEU A 8 9.38 13.19 5.66
N GLN A 9 9.51 14.52 5.52
CA GLN A 9 10.49 15.31 6.25
C GLN A 9 10.15 15.49 7.73
N THR A 10 8.86 15.54 8.08
CA THR A 10 8.43 15.82 9.47
C THR A 10 8.06 14.58 10.27
N ARG A 11 7.85 13.43 9.62
CA ARG A 11 7.43 12.18 10.28
C ARG A 11 8.46 11.05 10.09
N ILE A 12 8.47 10.40 8.92
CA ILE A 12 9.19 9.13 8.76
C ILE A 12 10.70 9.30 8.94
N ILE A 13 11.27 10.38 8.39
CA ILE A 13 12.71 10.63 8.48
C ILE A 13 13.14 10.87 9.94
N PRO A 14 12.51 11.78 10.71
CA PRO A 14 12.80 11.93 12.14
C PRO A 14 12.67 10.64 12.97
N VAL A 15 11.66 9.80 12.69
CA VAL A 15 11.49 8.50 13.37
C VAL A 15 12.68 7.59 13.09
N LEU A 16 13.13 7.52 11.83
CA LEU A 16 14.29 6.72 11.43
C LEU A 16 15.61 7.27 11.98
N GLU A 17 15.82 8.60 11.98
CA GLU A 17 17.01 9.24 12.58
C GLU A 17 17.08 8.96 14.08
N ASN A 18 15.97 9.10 14.81
CA ASN A 18 15.92 8.81 16.24
C ASN A 18 16.20 7.32 16.51
N SER A 19 15.68 6.43 15.68
CA SER A 19 15.96 4.99 15.80
C SER A 19 17.42 4.65 15.50
N ALA A 20 18.04 5.31 14.53
CA ALA A 20 19.45 5.13 14.19
C ALA A 20 20.35 5.58 15.36
N LYS A 21 20.03 6.72 15.99
CA LYS A 21 20.75 7.24 17.16
C LYS A 21 20.58 6.37 18.41
N SER A 22 19.37 5.86 18.65
CA SER A 22 19.05 5.04 19.82
C SER A 22 19.32 3.54 19.64
N ASN A 23 19.68 3.09 18.43
CA ASN A 23 19.87 1.69 18.07
C ASN A 23 18.65 0.79 18.41
N LYS A 24 17.45 1.38 18.39
CA LYS A 24 16.19 0.69 18.66
C LYS A 24 15.77 -0.14 17.44
N VAL A 25 15.13 -1.27 17.69
CA VAL A 25 14.45 -2.07 16.65
C VAL A 25 13.06 -1.49 16.42
N LEU A 26 12.70 -1.28 15.17
CA LEU A 26 11.37 -0.81 14.76
C LEU A 26 10.66 -1.87 13.94
N ASP A 27 9.34 -1.91 14.03
CA ASP A 27 8.52 -2.57 13.02
C ASP A 27 8.28 -1.59 11.87
N PHE A 28 8.97 -1.80 10.76
CA PHE A 28 8.88 -0.92 9.62
C PHE A 28 7.55 -1.07 8.87
N GLN A 29 6.88 -2.22 8.98
CA GLN A 29 5.55 -2.40 8.40
C GLN A 29 4.54 -1.48 9.11
N ASP A 30 4.54 -1.44 10.44
CA ASP A 30 3.70 -0.53 11.24
C ASP A 30 3.99 0.94 10.92
N ILE A 31 5.26 1.33 10.79
CA ILE A 31 5.64 2.70 10.40
C ILE A 31 5.09 3.05 9.01
N LEU A 32 5.25 2.16 8.03
CA LEU A 32 4.74 2.36 6.67
C LEU A 32 3.21 2.43 6.63
N GLU A 33 2.51 1.67 7.46
CA GLU A 33 1.05 1.72 7.57
C GLU A 33 0.56 3.04 8.15
N ARG A 34 1.16 3.52 9.25
CA ARG A 34 0.82 4.82 9.82
C ARG A 34 1.14 5.95 8.85
N PHE A 35 2.27 5.86 8.13
CA PHE A 35 2.65 6.82 7.10
C PHE A 35 1.66 6.87 5.94
N ALA A 36 1.30 5.71 5.40
CA ALA A 36 0.36 5.62 4.30
C ALA A 36 -1.03 6.10 4.71
N PHE A 37 -1.42 5.89 5.97
CA PHE A 37 -2.65 6.43 6.56
C PHE A 37 -2.64 7.97 6.61
N ASP A 38 -1.57 8.58 7.14
CA ASP A 38 -1.45 10.04 7.20
C ASP A 38 -1.50 10.66 5.80
N ILE A 39 -0.77 10.08 4.83
CA ILE A 39 -0.77 10.55 3.45
C ILE A 39 -2.15 10.45 2.80
N ILE A 40 -2.83 9.30 2.92
CA ILE A 40 -4.12 9.15 2.22
C ILE A 40 -5.16 10.09 2.81
N CYS A 41 -5.19 10.28 4.13
CA CYS A 41 -6.06 11.25 4.77
C CYS A 41 -5.78 12.68 4.31
N LYS A 42 -4.50 13.04 4.19
CA LYS A 42 -4.10 14.39 3.77
C LYS A 42 -4.33 14.64 2.28
N VAL A 43 -4.07 13.66 1.41
CA VAL A 43 -4.25 13.82 -0.04
C VAL A 43 -5.72 13.69 -0.46
N ALA A 44 -6.45 12.73 0.10
CA ALA A 44 -7.83 12.48 -0.29
C ALA A 44 -8.83 13.40 0.41
N PHE A 45 -8.56 13.77 1.66
CA PHE A 45 -9.54 14.48 2.52
C PHE A 45 -9.02 15.79 3.11
N ASN A 46 -7.75 16.14 2.88
CA ASN A 46 -7.09 17.31 3.48
C ASN A 46 -7.14 17.32 5.02
N VAL A 47 -7.09 16.13 5.64
CA VAL A 47 -7.06 15.95 7.10
C VAL A 47 -5.71 15.36 7.49
N ASP A 48 -5.07 15.93 8.52
CA ASP A 48 -3.90 15.35 9.18
C ASP A 48 -4.35 14.57 10.43
N PRO A 49 -4.35 13.23 10.41
CA PRO A 49 -4.76 12.45 11.56
C PRO A 49 -3.63 12.26 12.59
N GLY A 50 -2.39 12.65 12.28
CA GLY A 50 -1.24 12.56 13.19
C GLY A 50 -0.86 11.14 13.62
N GLY A 51 -1.03 10.13 12.76
CA GLY A 51 -0.76 8.73 13.08
C GLY A 51 0.70 8.42 13.39
N LEU A 52 1.65 9.06 12.69
CA LEU A 52 3.09 8.97 12.99
C LEU A 52 3.64 10.08 13.89
N GLY A 53 2.93 11.19 14.05
CA GLY A 53 3.38 12.23 14.97
C GLY A 53 2.23 12.99 15.63
N GLY A 54 2.32 13.07 16.95
CA GLY A 54 1.25 13.43 17.87
C GLY A 54 1.37 12.57 19.13
N ASP A 55 0.34 12.52 19.96
CA ASP A 55 0.25 11.55 21.07
C ASP A 55 0.04 10.10 20.58
N GLY A 56 -0.23 9.91 19.29
CA GLY A 56 -0.37 8.62 18.62
C GLY A 56 -1.63 7.84 19.02
N THR A 57 -2.48 8.41 19.87
CA THR A 57 -3.63 7.71 20.49
C THR A 57 -4.82 7.65 19.53
N VAL A 58 -5.21 8.80 18.95
CA VAL A 58 -6.38 8.93 18.07
C VAL A 58 -6.21 8.14 16.77
N GLY A 59 -5.03 8.24 16.15
CA GLY A 59 -4.71 7.44 14.96
C GLY A 59 -4.61 5.94 15.30
N GLY A 60 -4.05 5.59 16.46
CA GLY A 60 -3.86 4.21 16.90
C GLY A 60 -5.18 3.47 17.12
N GLU A 61 -6.15 4.08 17.81
CA GLU A 61 -7.47 3.48 18.06
C GLU A 61 -8.23 3.22 16.75
N PHE A 62 -8.25 4.20 15.85
CA PHE A 62 -8.86 4.03 14.53
C PHE A 62 -8.17 2.92 13.74
N MET A 63 -6.84 2.92 13.66
CA MET A 63 -6.09 1.92 12.89
C MET A 63 -6.32 0.51 13.42
N GLN A 64 -6.39 0.34 14.75
CA GLN A 64 -6.69 -0.95 15.37
C GLN A 64 -8.12 -1.40 15.02
N ALA A 65 -9.11 -0.51 15.16
CA ALA A 65 -10.49 -0.81 14.78
C ALA A 65 -10.61 -1.16 13.29
N PHE A 66 -9.87 -0.45 12.44
CA PHE A 66 -9.83 -0.67 11.00
C PHE A 66 -9.24 -2.04 10.64
N ASP A 67 -8.11 -2.41 11.25
CA ASP A 67 -7.48 -3.72 11.07
C ASP A 67 -8.39 -4.85 11.56
N ASP A 68 -9.03 -4.68 12.72
CA ASP A 68 -10.01 -5.63 13.24
C ASP A 68 -11.20 -5.77 12.28
N ALA A 69 -11.74 -4.66 11.76
CA ALA A 69 -12.85 -4.70 10.82
C ALA A 69 -12.47 -5.44 9.53
N ALA A 70 -11.30 -5.16 8.93
CA ALA A 70 -10.83 -5.79 7.71
C ALA A 70 -10.51 -7.28 7.90
N ASN A 71 -9.81 -7.64 8.98
CA ASN A 71 -9.40 -9.01 9.28
C ASN A 71 -10.61 -9.88 9.63
N LEU A 72 -11.52 -9.40 10.47
CA LEU A 72 -12.72 -10.15 10.85
C LEU A 72 -13.68 -10.30 9.68
N SER A 73 -13.82 -9.28 8.83
CA SER A 73 -14.62 -9.37 7.60
C SER A 73 -14.04 -10.41 6.63
N SER A 74 -12.72 -10.42 6.44
CA SER A 74 -12.03 -11.42 5.61
C SER A 74 -12.10 -12.82 6.21
N GLY A 75 -12.00 -12.93 7.54
CA GLY A 75 -12.10 -14.18 8.27
C GLY A 75 -13.44 -14.90 8.08
N ARG A 76 -14.51 -14.18 7.69
CA ARG A 76 -15.80 -14.82 7.36
C ARG A 76 -15.70 -15.81 6.21
N PHE A 77 -14.79 -15.59 5.25
CA PHE A 77 -14.54 -16.53 4.16
C PHE A 77 -13.88 -17.84 4.61
N MET A 78 -13.31 -17.86 5.83
CA MET A 78 -12.61 -19.02 6.40
C MET A 78 -13.49 -19.84 7.36
N TYR A 79 -14.76 -19.45 7.58
CA TYR A 79 -15.64 -20.24 8.43
C TYR A 79 -15.98 -21.59 7.78
N ALA A 80 -15.71 -22.68 8.50
CA ALA A 80 -16.04 -24.03 8.05
C ALA A 80 -17.55 -24.23 7.81
N ILE A 81 -18.40 -23.49 8.52
CA ILE A 81 -19.84 -23.46 8.34
C ILE A 81 -20.20 -22.05 7.86
N PRO A 82 -20.65 -21.88 6.59
CA PRO A 82 -20.94 -20.57 6.02
C PRO A 82 -21.86 -19.71 6.90
N ASP A 83 -22.90 -20.29 7.49
CA ASP A 83 -23.89 -19.53 8.28
C ASP A 83 -23.51 -19.29 9.74
N ALA A 84 -22.36 -19.81 10.21
CA ALA A 84 -21.93 -19.61 11.60
C ALA A 84 -21.74 -18.13 11.97
N HIS A 85 -21.33 -17.31 11.00
CA HIS A 85 -21.22 -15.86 11.19
C HIS A 85 -22.59 -15.20 11.40
N VAL A 86 -23.65 -15.69 10.75
CA VAL A 86 -25.02 -15.17 10.90
C VAL A 86 -25.51 -15.40 12.33
N ILE A 87 -25.27 -16.60 12.87
CA ILE A 87 -25.61 -16.95 14.25
C ILE A 87 -24.83 -16.07 15.23
N LYS A 88 -23.50 -15.97 15.07
CA LYS A 88 -22.65 -15.12 15.92
C LYS A 88 -23.05 -13.65 15.87
N LYS A 89 -23.44 -13.16 14.68
CA LYS A 89 -23.93 -11.79 14.46
C LYS A 89 -25.27 -11.57 15.15
N PHE A 90 -26.19 -12.53 15.04
CA PHE A 90 -27.51 -12.46 15.68
C PHE A 90 -27.41 -12.38 17.20
N PHE A 91 -26.58 -13.23 17.82
CA PHE A 91 -26.35 -13.20 19.27
C PHE A 91 -25.34 -12.14 19.71
N ASN A 92 -24.70 -11.43 18.77
CA ASN A 92 -23.66 -10.45 19.04
C ASN A 92 -22.53 -11.02 19.92
N LEU A 93 -21.91 -12.12 19.48
CA LEU A 93 -20.91 -12.87 20.22
C LEU A 93 -19.53 -12.84 19.55
N GLY A 94 -18.49 -12.80 20.38
CA GLY A 94 -17.10 -13.01 19.98
C GLY A 94 -16.65 -12.09 18.84
N SER A 95 -16.21 -12.70 17.74
CA SER A 95 -15.70 -12.01 16.55
C SER A 95 -16.71 -11.04 15.92
N GLU A 96 -17.99 -11.36 15.92
CA GLU A 96 -19.01 -10.51 15.30
C GLU A 96 -19.37 -9.30 16.16
N LYS A 97 -19.31 -9.42 17.49
CA LYS A 97 -19.41 -8.27 18.39
C LYS A 97 -18.24 -7.32 18.18
N LYS A 98 -17.01 -7.86 18.19
CA LYS A 98 -15.80 -7.07 17.97
C LYS A 98 -15.86 -6.35 16.62
N LEU A 99 -16.26 -7.05 15.55
CA LEU A 99 -16.42 -6.46 14.23
C LEU A 99 -17.45 -5.32 14.22
N ARG A 100 -18.59 -5.49 14.88
CA ARG A 100 -19.61 -4.43 14.98
C ARG A 100 -19.07 -3.19 15.71
N ASP A 101 -18.41 -3.39 16.84
CA ASP A 101 -17.86 -2.29 17.64
C ASP A 101 -16.73 -1.58 16.86
N SER A 102 -15.87 -2.33 16.16
CA SER A 102 -14.85 -1.79 15.25
C SER A 102 -15.44 -1.00 14.08
N ILE A 103 -16.52 -1.49 13.44
CA ILE A 103 -17.22 -0.77 12.37
C ILE A 103 -17.78 0.56 12.88
N ALA A 104 -18.29 0.61 14.11
CA ALA A 104 -18.81 1.84 14.70
C ALA A 104 -17.70 2.90 14.84
N THR A 105 -16.52 2.52 15.35
CA THR A 105 -15.35 3.41 15.44
C THR A 105 -14.90 3.91 14.07
N VAL A 106 -14.87 3.02 13.06
CA VAL A 106 -14.49 3.40 11.69
C VAL A 106 -15.50 4.38 11.08
N HIS A 107 -16.80 4.15 11.29
CA HIS A 107 -17.87 5.03 10.84
C HIS A 107 -17.79 6.41 11.51
N GLU A 108 -17.62 6.46 12.83
CA GLU A 108 -17.51 7.71 13.58
C GLU A 108 -16.34 8.57 13.07
N PHE A 109 -15.19 7.95 12.81
CA PHE A 109 -14.04 8.64 12.25
C PHE A 109 -14.31 9.19 10.85
N ALA A 110 -14.90 8.38 9.96
CA ALA A 110 -15.24 8.81 8.61
C ALA A 110 -16.29 9.94 8.62
N GLU A 111 -17.29 9.86 9.49
CA GLU A 111 -18.30 10.91 9.68
C GLU A 111 -17.68 12.21 10.21
N LYS A 112 -16.70 12.13 11.11
CA LYS A 112 -15.94 13.30 11.58
C LYS A 112 -15.19 13.99 10.43
N ILE A 113 -14.51 13.22 9.59
CA ILE A 113 -13.83 13.75 8.38
C ILE A 113 -14.84 14.48 7.48
N ILE A 114 -15.97 13.83 7.18
CA ILE A 114 -17.01 14.41 6.31
C ILE A 114 -17.57 15.70 6.92
N LYS A 115 -17.91 15.68 8.21
CA LYS A 115 -18.46 16.83 8.91
C LYS A 115 -17.49 18.01 8.91
N THR A 116 -16.23 17.79 9.31
CA THR A 116 -15.19 18.83 9.27
C THR A 116 -15.08 19.43 7.86
N ARG A 117 -15.08 18.58 6.82
CA ARG A 117 -14.97 19.06 5.45
C ARG A 117 -16.20 19.81 4.94
N MET A 118 -17.40 19.44 5.40
CA MET A 118 -18.64 20.15 5.08
C MET A 118 -18.77 21.49 5.83
N GLU A 119 -18.17 21.60 7.02
CA GLU A 119 -18.17 22.82 7.84
C GLU A 119 -17.14 23.86 7.36
N GLU A 120 -16.05 23.43 6.73
CA GLU A 120 -15.03 24.29 6.09
C GLU A 120 -15.54 25.05 4.82
N LYS A 121 -16.86 25.26 4.71
CA LYS A 121 -17.53 26.03 3.65
C LYS A 121 -17.23 27.55 3.78
N THR A 122 -16.04 27.98 3.37
CA THR A 122 -15.78 29.38 3.03
C THR A 122 -14.60 29.53 2.05
N GLU A 123 -14.92 29.98 0.83
CA GLU A 123 -14.06 30.55 -0.23
C GLU A 123 -12.84 29.76 -0.78
N LYS A 124 -12.36 28.72 -0.09
CA LYS A 124 -11.30 27.80 -0.54
C LYS A 124 -11.71 26.35 -0.32
N ILE A 125 -12.82 25.91 -0.93
CA ILE A 125 -13.05 24.46 -1.01
C ILE A 125 -11.90 23.90 -1.85
N GLY A 126 -10.92 23.29 -1.18
CA GLY A 126 -9.74 22.69 -1.80
C GLY A 126 -10.12 21.71 -2.91
N ASP A 127 -9.14 21.40 -3.75
CA ASP A 127 -9.33 20.51 -4.89
C ASP A 127 -9.07 19.03 -4.54
N ASP A 128 -9.19 18.67 -3.25
CA ASP A 128 -9.10 17.29 -2.79
C ASP A 128 -10.33 16.46 -3.21
N LEU A 129 -10.13 15.15 -3.15
CA LEU A 129 -11.07 14.18 -3.69
C LEU A 129 -12.44 14.25 -3.02
N LEU A 130 -12.50 14.30 -1.68
CA LEU A 130 -13.77 14.35 -0.96
C LEU A 130 -14.52 15.65 -1.24
N SER A 131 -13.82 16.77 -1.35
CA SER A 131 -14.43 18.04 -1.76
C SER A 131 -15.09 17.96 -3.14
N ARG A 132 -14.49 17.23 -4.09
CA ARG A 132 -15.08 17.01 -5.43
C ARG A 132 -16.36 16.16 -5.35
N TYR A 133 -16.37 15.12 -4.52
CA TYR A 133 -17.58 14.32 -4.29
C TYR A 133 -18.69 15.09 -3.54
N ILE A 134 -18.34 15.97 -2.60
CA ILE A 134 -19.33 16.83 -1.93
C ILE A 134 -19.94 17.84 -2.92
N LYS A 135 -19.14 18.36 -3.86
CA LYS A 135 -19.59 19.32 -4.89
C LYS A 135 -20.49 18.68 -5.95
N SER A 136 -20.30 17.40 -6.28
CA SER A 136 -21.24 16.66 -7.14
C SER A 136 -22.52 16.40 -6.35
N SER A 137 -23.48 17.32 -6.46
CA SER A 137 -24.74 17.37 -5.74
C SER A 137 -25.61 16.15 -6.06
N GLU A 138 -25.52 15.10 -5.24
CA GLU A 138 -26.48 13.97 -5.09
C GLU A 138 -25.96 12.85 -4.15
N ASN A 139 -24.82 13.04 -3.48
CA ASN A 139 -24.22 12.00 -2.66
C ASN A 139 -24.80 11.95 -1.24
N SER A 140 -25.31 10.79 -0.83
CA SER A 140 -25.73 10.54 0.56
C SER A 140 -24.52 10.56 1.50
N THR A 141 -24.74 10.87 2.79
CA THR A 141 -23.67 10.78 3.81
C THR A 141 -23.06 9.38 3.86
N GLU A 142 -23.88 8.35 3.66
CA GLU A 142 -23.43 6.96 3.53
C GLU A 142 -22.48 6.76 2.35
N PHE A 143 -22.81 7.30 1.17
CA PHE A 143 -21.92 7.23 0.01
C PHE A 143 -20.57 7.91 0.30
N LEU A 144 -20.57 9.10 0.90
CA LEU A 144 -19.34 9.80 1.26
C LEU A 144 -18.51 9.01 2.28
N ARG A 145 -19.16 8.39 3.26
CA ARG A 145 -18.52 7.51 4.25
C ARG A 145 -17.85 6.32 3.57
N ASP A 146 -18.56 5.66 2.66
CA ASP A 146 -18.04 4.51 1.93
C ASP A 146 -16.86 4.90 1.03
N ILE A 147 -16.88 6.09 0.43
CA ILE A 147 -15.73 6.65 -0.30
C ILE A 147 -14.54 6.85 0.66
N VAL A 148 -14.74 7.49 1.82
CA VAL A 148 -13.65 7.73 2.79
C VAL A 148 -13.01 6.41 3.21
N ILE A 149 -13.83 5.43 3.63
CA ILE A 149 -13.36 4.11 4.06
C ILE A 149 -12.64 3.38 2.92
N SER A 150 -13.19 3.41 1.71
CA SER A 150 -12.60 2.74 0.53
C SER A 150 -11.23 3.30 0.18
N PHE A 151 -11.05 4.62 0.22
CA PHE A 151 -9.77 5.25 -0.08
C PHE A 151 -8.74 4.98 1.02
N ILE A 152 -9.13 5.02 2.30
CA ILE A 152 -8.25 4.65 3.42
C ILE A 152 -7.77 3.20 3.25
N LEU A 153 -8.68 2.26 3.02
CA LEU A 153 -8.37 0.85 2.83
C LEU A 153 -7.40 0.64 1.66
N ALA A 154 -7.73 1.24 0.51
CA ALA A 154 -6.96 1.07 -0.71
C ALA A 154 -5.57 1.71 -0.58
N GLY A 155 -5.46 2.91 -0.02
CA GLY A 155 -4.20 3.66 0.06
C GLY A 155 -3.25 3.14 1.13
N ARG A 156 -3.75 2.87 2.33
CA ARG A 156 -2.96 2.48 3.50
C ARG A 156 -2.35 1.10 3.32
N ASP A 157 -3.21 0.08 3.27
CA ASP A 157 -2.79 -1.32 3.41
C ASP A 157 -2.05 -1.83 2.18
N SER A 158 -2.38 -1.32 0.99
CA SER A 158 -1.73 -1.78 -0.25
C SER A 158 -0.31 -1.22 -0.41
N THR A 159 -0.12 0.08 -0.11
CA THR A 159 1.18 0.76 -0.22
C THR A 159 2.15 0.24 0.83
N SER A 160 1.69 0.08 2.08
CA SER A 160 2.52 -0.43 3.17
C SER A 160 2.93 -1.89 2.95
N SER A 161 2.02 -2.74 2.47
CA SER A 161 2.31 -4.12 2.08
C SER A 161 3.37 -4.17 0.98
N ALA A 162 3.18 -3.43 -0.12
CA ALA A 162 4.13 -3.40 -1.24
C ALA A 162 5.55 -3.01 -0.80
N LEU A 163 5.67 -1.94 -0.01
CA LEU A 163 6.96 -1.47 0.49
C LEU A 163 7.59 -2.42 1.49
N SER A 164 6.80 -3.03 2.39
CA SER A 164 7.33 -4.00 3.36
C SER A 164 7.98 -5.19 2.65
N TRP A 165 7.30 -5.75 1.65
CA TRP A 165 7.88 -6.84 0.84
C TRP A 165 9.08 -6.38 0.00
N PHE A 166 9.04 -5.17 -0.54
CA PHE A 166 10.17 -4.58 -1.26
C PHE A 166 11.42 -4.47 -0.38
N PHE A 167 11.33 -3.89 0.82
CA PHE A 167 12.47 -3.76 1.73
C PHE A 167 12.96 -5.12 2.25
N TRP A 168 12.06 -6.08 2.49
CA TRP A 168 12.45 -7.43 2.84
C TRP A 168 13.23 -8.13 1.71
N LEU A 169 12.75 -8.06 0.46
CA LEU A 169 13.45 -8.61 -0.70
C LEU A 169 14.83 -7.96 -0.87
N LEU A 170 14.88 -6.64 -0.79
CA LEU A 170 16.10 -5.84 -0.95
C LEU A 170 17.18 -6.20 0.08
N SER A 171 16.78 -6.55 1.32
CA SER A 171 17.71 -6.95 2.38
C SER A 171 18.59 -8.17 2.05
N SER A 172 18.18 -8.97 1.05
CA SER A 172 18.91 -10.13 0.54
C SER A 172 19.65 -9.87 -0.79
N LYS A 173 19.57 -8.64 -1.31
CA LYS A 173 20.00 -8.25 -2.68
C LYS A 173 20.81 -6.94 -2.66
N PRO A 174 22.03 -6.97 -2.09
CA PRO A 174 22.87 -5.78 -2.01
C PRO A 174 23.26 -5.23 -3.39
N ASP A 175 23.31 -6.09 -4.42
CA ASP A 175 23.56 -5.70 -5.81
C ASP A 175 22.42 -4.87 -6.41
N VAL A 176 21.17 -5.17 -6.05
CA VAL A 176 19.99 -4.38 -6.45
C VAL A 176 19.96 -3.07 -5.68
N GLU A 177 20.23 -3.10 -4.37
CA GLU A 177 20.30 -1.89 -3.53
C GLU A 177 21.34 -0.90 -4.06
N GLU A 178 22.53 -1.37 -4.40
CA GLU A 178 23.61 -0.56 -4.96
C GLU A 178 23.20 0.11 -6.28
N LYS A 179 22.55 -0.61 -7.20
CA LYS A 179 22.05 -0.04 -8.46
C LYS A 179 20.98 1.03 -8.24
N ILE A 180 20.12 0.85 -7.23
CA ILE A 180 19.14 1.87 -6.84
C ILE A 180 19.89 3.11 -6.35
N LEU A 181 20.87 2.96 -5.45
CA LEU A 181 21.64 4.10 -4.92
C LEU A 181 22.36 4.88 -6.02
N GLN A 182 22.98 4.18 -6.98
CA GLN A 182 23.60 4.80 -8.16
C GLN A 182 22.58 5.57 -9.02
N GLU A 183 21.36 5.05 -9.18
CA GLU A 183 20.27 5.77 -9.85
C GLU A 183 19.87 7.04 -9.09
N LEU A 184 19.77 6.98 -7.76
CA LEU A 184 19.44 8.12 -6.92
C LEU A 184 20.52 9.21 -7.00
N GLU A 185 21.80 8.84 -6.90
CA GLU A 185 22.94 9.76 -7.01
C GLU A 185 22.95 10.47 -8.37
N LYS A 186 22.77 9.71 -9.47
CA LYS A 186 22.69 10.27 -10.82
C LYS A 186 21.51 11.22 -10.99
N THR A 187 20.38 10.92 -10.36
CA THR A 187 19.18 11.77 -10.40
C THR A 187 19.44 13.11 -9.69
N ARG A 188 20.15 13.10 -8.56
CA ARG A 188 20.58 14.33 -7.86
C ARG A 188 21.57 15.16 -8.68
N GLY A 189 22.57 14.51 -9.27
CA GLY A 189 23.62 15.19 -10.04
C GLY A 189 23.15 15.89 -11.32
N ARG A 190 22.04 15.44 -11.92
CA ARG A 190 21.51 16.00 -13.18
C ARG A 190 20.89 17.39 -13.05
N ASN A 191 20.42 17.79 -11.87
CA ASN A 191 19.58 18.99 -11.73
C ASN A 191 20.34 20.29 -11.48
N GLY A 192 21.69 20.30 -11.54
CA GLY A 192 22.52 21.52 -11.55
C GLY A 192 22.48 22.37 -10.27
N LYS A 193 21.53 22.10 -9.37
CA LYS A 193 21.51 22.52 -7.97
C LYS A 193 22.16 21.39 -7.18
N LEU A 194 23.19 21.68 -6.39
CA LEU A 194 23.60 20.82 -5.29
C LEU A 194 22.41 20.74 -4.32
N LYS A 195 21.43 19.89 -4.60
CA LYS A 195 20.39 19.55 -3.63
C LYS A 195 21.07 18.78 -2.52
N LEU A 196 20.88 19.23 -1.28
CA LEU A 196 21.43 18.54 -0.13
C LEU A 196 20.76 17.17 -0.01
N ILE A 197 21.52 16.17 0.43
CA ILE A 197 20.97 14.85 0.75
C ILE A 197 19.83 15.05 1.74
N GLY A 198 18.67 14.49 1.37
CA GLY A 198 17.48 14.61 2.16
C GLY A 198 16.45 15.66 1.75
N GLU A 199 16.72 16.48 0.74
CA GLU A 199 15.63 17.16 0.07
C GLU A 199 14.67 16.15 -0.58
N ALA A 200 13.36 16.39 -0.53
CA ALA A 200 12.42 15.49 -1.18
C ALA A 200 12.58 15.50 -2.70
N TYR A 201 12.36 14.35 -3.34
CA TYR A 201 12.39 14.24 -4.80
C TYR A 201 11.16 14.91 -5.44
N SER A 202 11.37 15.63 -6.53
CA SER A 202 10.29 16.20 -7.34
C SER A 202 9.56 15.11 -8.14
N PHE A 203 8.39 15.44 -8.69
CA PHE A 203 7.64 14.51 -9.54
C PHE A 203 8.45 14.07 -10.77
N GLU A 204 9.18 14.99 -11.38
CA GLU A 204 10.04 14.74 -12.55
C GLU A 204 11.21 13.83 -12.17
N GLU A 205 11.89 14.11 -11.05
CA GLU A 205 12.97 13.25 -10.54
C GLU A 205 12.46 11.83 -10.28
N LEU A 206 11.30 11.70 -9.63
CA LEU A 206 10.67 10.39 -9.42
C LEU A 206 10.37 9.71 -10.74
N ARG A 207 9.87 10.40 -11.76
CA ARG A 207 9.52 9.78 -13.04
C ARG A 207 10.73 9.10 -13.71
N GLU A 208 11.92 9.67 -13.57
CA GLU A 208 13.16 9.18 -14.18
C GLU A 208 13.82 8.01 -13.42
N MET A 209 13.34 7.67 -12.20
CA MET A 209 13.85 6.52 -11.43
C MET A 209 13.30 5.18 -11.98
N HIS A 210 13.84 4.72 -13.10
CA HIS A 210 13.39 3.52 -13.80
C HIS A 210 13.76 2.23 -13.06
N TYR A 211 14.97 2.13 -12.51
CA TYR A 211 15.45 0.94 -11.82
C TYR A 211 14.74 0.74 -10.48
N LEU A 212 14.46 1.82 -9.74
CA LEU A 212 13.60 1.76 -8.55
C LEU A 212 12.17 1.33 -8.91
N HIS A 213 11.60 1.85 -10.01
CA HIS A 213 10.27 1.42 -10.48
C HIS A 213 10.24 -0.07 -10.84
N ALA A 214 11.27 -0.55 -11.54
CA ALA A 214 11.45 -1.96 -11.86
C ALA A 214 11.57 -2.83 -10.59
N SER A 215 12.32 -2.36 -9.60
CA SER A 215 12.55 -3.09 -8.35
C SER A 215 11.28 -3.21 -7.49
N ILE A 216 10.47 -2.15 -7.43
CA ILE A 216 9.16 -2.16 -6.77
C ILE A 216 8.17 -3.05 -7.55
N SER A 217 8.18 -2.99 -8.89
CA SER A 217 7.32 -3.84 -9.73
C SER A 217 7.65 -5.32 -9.60
N GLU A 218 8.94 -5.67 -9.53
CA GLU A 218 9.37 -7.04 -9.30
C GLU A 218 8.99 -7.53 -7.90
N ALA A 219 9.04 -6.63 -6.90
CA ALA A 219 8.63 -6.98 -5.55
C ALA A 219 7.14 -7.31 -5.50
N MET A 220 6.29 -6.48 -6.13
CA MET A 220 4.86 -6.73 -6.21
C MET A 220 4.48 -7.89 -7.15
N ARG A 221 5.32 -8.27 -8.12
CA ARG A 221 5.11 -9.50 -8.91
C ARG A 221 5.18 -10.73 -8.03
N LEU A 222 6.17 -10.79 -7.14
CA LEU A 222 6.34 -11.88 -6.20
C LEU A 222 5.39 -11.75 -4.99
N TYR A 223 5.21 -10.56 -4.45
CA TYR A 223 4.40 -10.32 -3.26
C TYR A 223 3.39 -9.21 -3.53
N PRO A 224 2.37 -9.48 -4.35
CA PRO A 224 1.33 -8.50 -4.66
C PRO A 224 0.52 -8.17 -3.41
N PRO A 225 0.21 -6.87 -3.17
CA PRO A 225 -0.65 -6.50 -2.06
C PRO A 225 -2.00 -7.20 -2.08
N VAL A 226 -2.61 -7.41 -3.25
CA VAL A 226 -3.85 -8.19 -3.41
C VAL A 226 -3.52 -9.52 -4.12
N PRO A 227 -3.31 -10.63 -3.38
CA PRO A 227 -2.82 -11.89 -3.95
C PRO A 227 -3.88 -12.72 -4.69
N LEU A 228 -5.16 -12.44 -4.43
CA LEU A 228 -6.32 -13.11 -5.01
C LEU A 228 -7.39 -12.06 -5.25
N ASN A 229 -8.02 -12.08 -6.42
CA ASN A 229 -9.19 -11.25 -6.70
C ASN A 229 -10.29 -12.09 -7.34
N ALA A 230 -11.54 -11.64 -7.20
CA ALA A 230 -12.72 -12.38 -7.63
C ALA A 230 -13.66 -11.53 -8.51
N ARG A 231 -14.41 -12.20 -9.38
CA ARG A 231 -15.46 -11.62 -10.24
C ARG A 231 -16.67 -12.55 -10.23
N ILE A 232 -17.86 -11.99 -10.32
CA ILE A 232 -19.10 -12.76 -10.48
C ILE A 232 -19.51 -12.70 -11.95
N CYS A 233 -19.88 -13.84 -12.53
CA CYS A 233 -20.30 -13.90 -13.92
C CYS A 233 -21.72 -13.35 -14.09
N ASN A 234 -21.89 -12.24 -14.80
CA ASN A 234 -23.22 -11.62 -14.95
C ASN A 234 -24.17 -12.41 -15.88
N LYS A 235 -23.63 -13.25 -16.76
CA LYS A 235 -24.35 -14.08 -17.72
C LYS A 235 -23.46 -15.24 -18.15
N ASP A 236 -24.08 -16.33 -18.60
CA ASP A 236 -23.36 -17.48 -19.16
C ASP A 236 -22.32 -17.05 -20.20
N HIS A 237 -21.13 -17.64 -20.11
CA HIS A 237 -20.01 -17.31 -20.98
C HIS A 237 -19.14 -18.53 -21.29
N ILE A 238 -18.37 -18.46 -22.37
CA ILE A 238 -17.38 -19.47 -22.75
C ILE A 238 -16.05 -18.74 -22.87
N LEU A 239 -15.04 -19.17 -22.09
CA LEU A 239 -13.69 -18.63 -22.15
C LEU A 239 -13.01 -18.95 -23.50
N PRO A 240 -11.92 -18.23 -23.85
CA PRO A 240 -11.20 -18.49 -25.10
C PRO A 240 -10.69 -19.93 -25.29
N ASP A 241 -10.55 -20.69 -24.22
CA ASP A 241 -10.16 -22.11 -24.23
C ASP A 241 -11.33 -23.09 -24.35
N GLY A 242 -12.56 -22.58 -24.46
CA GLY A 242 -13.79 -23.39 -24.53
C GLY A 242 -14.43 -23.69 -23.18
N THR A 243 -13.85 -23.24 -22.06
CA THR A 243 -14.42 -23.49 -20.72
C THR A 243 -15.73 -22.71 -20.52
N PHE A 244 -16.81 -23.43 -20.22
CA PHE A 244 -18.11 -22.83 -19.86
C PHE A 244 -18.08 -22.26 -18.45
N ILE A 245 -18.66 -21.07 -18.29
CA ILE A 245 -18.88 -20.40 -17.02
C ILE A 245 -20.36 -20.04 -16.92
N GLY A 246 -21.03 -20.56 -15.90
CA GLY A 246 -22.43 -20.23 -15.63
C GLY A 246 -22.58 -18.83 -15.05
N LYS A 247 -23.75 -18.23 -15.27
CA LYS A 247 -24.20 -17.03 -14.57
C LYS A 247 -24.09 -17.22 -13.05
N ASP A 248 -23.73 -16.14 -12.36
CA ASP A 248 -23.54 -16.00 -10.92
C ASP A 248 -22.39 -16.82 -10.33
N TRP A 249 -21.60 -17.51 -11.16
CA TRP A 249 -20.40 -18.20 -10.71
C TRP A 249 -19.31 -17.21 -10.29
N LEU A 250 -18.62 -17.52 -9.20
CA LEU A 250 -17.46 -16.78 -8.71
C LEU A 250 -16.20 -17.26 -9.43
N LEU A 251 -15.54 -16.36 -10.16
CA LEU A 251 -14.26 -16.59 -10.80
C LEU A 251 -13.17 -15.89 -10.02
N THR A 252 -12.11 -16.62 -9.69
CA THR A 252 -10.93 -16.06 -9.02
C THR A 252 -9.71 -16.13 -9.93
N TYR A 253 -8.84 -15.14 -9.82
CA TYR A 253 -7.48 -15.22 -10.35
C TYR A 253 -6.50 -14.89 -9.23
N HIS A 254 -5.37 -15.59 -9.25
CA HIS A 254 -4.38 -15.56 -8.19
C HIS A 254 -3.15 -14.83 -8.70
N THR A 255 -3.10 -13.52 -8.50
CA THR A 255 -1.97 -12.68 -8.92
C THR A 255 -0.64 -13.18 -8.32
N TYR A 256 -0.67 -13.69 -7.08
CA TYR A 256 0.50 -14.28 -6.42
C TYR A 256 1.03 -15.52 -7.15
N ALA A 257 0.13 -16.41 -7.59
CA ALA A 257 0.49 -17.61 -8.33
C ALA A 257 0.94 -17.26 -9.75
N MET A 258 0.16 -16.41 -10.45
CA MET A 258 0.48 -15.92 -11.80
C MET A 258 1.86 -15.27 -11.87
N GLY A 259 2.25 -14.54 -10.82
CA GLY A 259 3.60 -13.99 -10.68
C GLY A 259 4.69 -15.07 -10.79
N ARG A 260 4.45 -16.30 -10.35
CA ARG A 260 5.44 -17.39 -10.29
C ARG A 260 5.25 -18.48 -11.35
N MET A 261 4.37 -18.27 -12.32
CA MET A 261 4.15 -19.26 -13.39
C MET A 261 5.26 -19.19 -14.44
N GLU A 262 5.96 -20.32 -14.65
CA GLU A 262 7.00 -20.44 -15.69
C GLU A 262 6.45 -20.12 -17.09
N SER A 263 5.21 -20.53 -17.37
CA SER A 263 4.54 -20.24 -18.65
C SER A 263 4.30 -18.74 -18.91
N ILE A 264 4.35 -17.90 -17.88
CA ILE A 264 4.16 -16.45 -17.98
C ILE A 264 5.50 -15.70 -17.88
N TRP A 265 6.37 -16.11 -16.96
CA TRP A 265 7.58 -15.36 -16.58
C TRP A 265 8.90 -16.03 -16.94
N GLY A 266 8.87 -17.25 -17.48
CA GLY A 266 10.05 -18.04 -17.82
C GLY A 266 10.63 -18.80 -16.62
N LYS A 267 11.76 -19.49 -16.83
CA LYS A 267 12.41 -20.35 -15.82
C LYS A 267 12.86 -19.61 -14.56
N ASP A 268 13.13 -18.31 -14.67
CA ASP A 268 13.53 -17.44 -13.56
C ASP A 268 12.32 -16.78 -12.86
N CYS A 269 11.11 -17.33 -13.01
CA CYS A 269 9.88 -16.79 -12.44
C CYS A 269 9.88 -16.68 -10.91
N CYS A 270 10.69 -17.47 -10.21
CA CYS A 270 10.80 -17.42 -8.75
C CYS A 270 11.90 -16.46 -8.27
N GLU A 271 12.74 -15.94 -9.17
CA GLU A 271 13.83 -15.04 -8.82
C GLU A 271 13.34 -13.60 -8.68
N TYR A 272 13.91 -12.85 -7.73
CA TYR A 272 13.76 -11.40 -7.67
C TYR A 272 14.80 -10.75 -8.59
N LYS A 273 14.37 -10.34 -9.78
CA LYS A 273 15.23 -9.82 -10.85
C LYS A 273 14.63 -8.56 -11.50
N PRO A 274 14.89 -7.36 -10.95
CA PRO A 274 14.39 -6.10 -11.50
C PRO A 274 14.74 -5.88 -12.97
N GLU A 275 15.83 -6.45 -13.46
CA GLU A 275 16.28 -6.36 -14.86
C GLU A 275 15.23 -6.84 -15.86
N ARG A 276 14.27 -7.70 -15.47
CA ARG A 276 13.20 -8.14 -16.39
C ARG A 276 12.26 -7.02 -16.86
N TRP A 277 12.27 -5.91 -16.14
CA TRP A 277 11.46 -4.74 -16.40
C TRP A 277 12.24 -3.68 -17.17
N ILE A 278 13.55 -3.85 -17.38
CA ILE A 278 14.40 -2.83 -17.99
C ILE A 278 14.66 -3.17 -19.46
N GLU A 279 14.39 -2.20 -20.33
CA GLU A 279 14.71 -2.25 -21.75
C GLU A 279 15.40 -0.93 -22.12
N ASN A 280 16.65 -1.00 -22.61
CA ASN A 280 17.48 0.18 -22.92
C ASN A 280 17.62 1.19 -21.76
N GLY A 281 17.64 0.70 -20.52
CA GLY A 281 17.74 1.53 -19.31
C GLY A 281 16.42 2.18 -18.87
N VAL A 282 15.31 1.92 -19.56
CA VAL A 282 13.98 2.43 -19.23
C VAL A 282 13.12 1.29 -18.73
N CYS A 283 12.30 1.56 -17.71
CA CYS A 283 11.34 0.57 -17.23
C CYS A 283 10.21 0.40 -18.24
N ARG A 284 10.10 -0.78 -18.85
CA ARG A 284 9.05 -1.13 -19.78
C ARG A 284 7.72 -1.32 -19.06
N GLN A 285 6.64 -0.90 -19.68
CA GLN A 285 5.29 -1.16 -19.20
C GLN A 285 4.86 -2.56 -19.61
N GLU A 286 4.64 -3.44 -18.64
CA GLU A 286 4.14 -4.79 -18.92
C GLU A 286 2.62 -4.78 -19.12
N SER A 287 2.11 -5.75 -19.88
CA SER A 287 0.67 -5.92 -20.08
C SER A 287 -0.06 -6.12 -18.73
N PRO A 288 -1.14 -5.36 -18.43
CA PRO A 288 -1.93 -5.56 -17.21
C PRO A 288 -2.54 -6.94 -17.08
N PHE A 289 -2.70 -7.69 -18.18
CA PHE A 289 -3.20 -9.07 -18.17
C PHE A 289 -2.11 -10.09 -17.82
N LYS A 290 -0.85 -9.75 -18.09
CA LYS A 290 0.33 -10.54 -17.69
C LYS A 290 0.78 -10.21 -16.26
N TYR A 291 0.68 -8.94 -15.88
CA TYR A 291 1.02 -8.40 -14.57
C TYR A 291 -0.19 -7.72 -13.90
N PRO A 292 -1.18 -8.50 -13.41
CA PRO A 292 -2.45 -7.98 -12.91
C PRO A 292 -2.43 -7.47 -11.47
N VAL A 293 -1.29 -6.96 -10.98
CA VAL A 293 -1.15 -6.40 -9.62
C VAL A 293 -2.11 -5.22 -9.38
N PHE A 294 -2.28 -4.38 -10.40
CA PHE A 294 -3.26 -3.29 -10.42
C PHE A 294 -4.52 -3.65 -11.21
N HIS A 295 -4.72 -4.93 -11.50
CA HIS A 295 -5.80 -5.49 -12.32
C HIS A 295 -5.78 -4.97 -13.77
N ALA A 296 -6.74 -5.43 -14.57
CA ALA A 296 -6.88 -5.07 -15.97
C ALA A 296 -8.34 -4.73 -16.32
N GLY A 297 -8.53 -4.01 -17.42
CA GLY A 297 -9.85 -3.63 -17.92
C GLY A 297 -10.54 -2.53 -17.10
N PRO A 298 -11.89 -2.42 -17.16
CA PRO A 298 -12.65 -1.32 -16.55
C PRO A 298 -12.55 -1.20 -15.03
N ARG A 299 -12.05 -2.24 -14.34
CA ARG A 299 -11.85 -2.27 -12.88
C ARG A 299 -10.35 -2.26 -12.52
N MET A 300 -9.52 -1.69 -13.40
CA MET A 300 -8.12 -1.37 -13.09
C MET A 300 -8.07 -0.41 -11.90
N CYS A 301 -7.05 -0.56 -11.05
CA CYS A 301 -6.87 0.27 -9.87
C CYS A 301 -6.74 1.75 -10.24
N LEU A 302 -7.66 2.55 -9.72
CA LEU A 302 -7.68 4.01 -9.90
C LEU A 302 -6.42 4.68 -9.36
N GLY A 303 -5.83 4.12 -8.29
CA GLY A 303 -4.68 4.68 -7.59
C GLY A 303 -3.31 4.26 -8.13
N LYS A 304 -3.22 3.54 -9.26
CA LYS A 304 -1.96 2.95 -9.75
C LYS A 304 -0.80 3.96 -9.83
N ASP A 305 -1.00 5.07 -10.53
CA ASP A 305 0.08 6.03 -10.77
C ASP A 305 0.47 6.75 -9.48
N MET A 306 -0.52 7.10 -8.66
CA MET A 306 -0.30 7.68 -7.33
C MET A 306 0.49 6.71 -6.43
N ALA A 307 0.15 5.42 -6.43
CA ALA A 307 0.85 4.42 -5.63
C ALA A 307 2.33 4.34 -6.01
N PHE A 308 2.68 4.35 -7.30
CA PHE A 308 4.09 4.37 -7.72
C PHE A 308 4.82 5.63 -7.29
N ILE A 309 4.19 6.81 -7.38
CA ILE A 309 4.79 8.07 -6.91
C ILE A 309 5.09 7.98 -5.41
N LEU A 310 4.12 7.53 -4.62
CA LEU A 310 4.27 7.39 -3.17
C LEU A 310 5.37 6.38 -2.81
N MET A 311 5.30 5.18 -3.38
CA MET A 311 6.28 4.13 -3.11
C MET A 311 7.70 4.55 -3.49
N LYS A 312 7.88 5.18 -4.65
CA LYS A 312 9.20 5.66 -5.09
C LYS A 312 9.70 6.80 -4.21
N SER A 313 8.83 7.73 -3.84
CA SER A 313 9.19 8.85 -2.95
C SER A 313 9.67 8.35 -1.59
N ILE A 314 8.94 7.41 -0.98
CA ILE A 314 9.30 6.79 0.30
C ILE A 314 10.61 5.99 0.15
N ALA A 315 10.66 5.05 -0.80
CA ALA A 315 11.80 4.16 -0.97
C ALA A 315 13.09 4.93 -1.26
N ALA A 316 13.04 5.91 -2.17
CA ALA A 316 14.19 6.73 -2.50
C ALA A 316 14.67 7.55 -1.28
N SER A 317 13.75 8.18 -0.56
CA SER A 317 14.11 9.03 0.60
C SER A 317 14.69 8.22 1.77
N VAL A 318 14.20 6.99 1.97
CA VAL A 318 14.71 6.07 2.99
C VAL A 318 16.06 5.50 2.57
N LEU A 319 16.19 5.00 1.34
CA LEU A 319 17.42 4.36 0.86
C LEU A 319 18.58 5.35 0.72
N GLU A 320 18.32 6.59 0.28
CA GLU A 320 19.34 7.64 0.14
C GLU A 320 20.03 7.94 1.49
N ARG A 321 19.29 7.89 2.60
CA ARG A 321 19.79 8.31 3.92
C ARG A 321 20.13 7.16 4.86
N PHE A 322 19.44 6.03 4.71
CA PHE A 322 19.52 4.95 5.69
C PHE A 322 19.88 3.61 5.05
N LYS A 323 20.59 2.82 5.83
CA LYS A 323 20.73 1.39 5.63
C LYS A 323 19.75 0.67 6.55
N MET A 324 18.92 -0.18 5.95
CA MET A 324 17.85 -0.91 6.63
C MET A 324 18.30 -2.36 6.87
N ASP A 325 18.75 -2.67 8.08
CA ASP A 325 19.15 -4.02 8.48
C ASP A 325 17.91 -4.81 8.95
N VAL A 326 17.29 -5.59 8.06
CA VAL A 326 16.14 -6.45 8.36
C VAL A 326 16.57 -7.61 9.28
N LEU A 327 15.83 -7.81 10.38
CA LEU A 327 16.15 -8.80 11.42
C LEU A 327 15.43 -10.15 11.27
N LEU A 328 14.73 -10.36 10.15
CA LEU A 328 14.10 -11.64 9.84
C LEU A 328 15.15 -12.66 9.38
N GLU A 329 14.85 -13.94 9.60
CA GLU A 329 15.74 -15.05 9.23
C GLU A 329 16.01 -15.07 7.72
N LYS A 330 17.29 -14.99 7.34
CA LYS A 330 17.68 -14.97 5.92
C LYS A 330 17.29 -16.27 5.24
N GLY A 331 16.68 -16.17 4.05
CA GLY A 331 16.26 -17.33 3.26
C GLY A 331 14.94 -17.97 3.69
N LYS A 332 14.33 -17.50 4.80
CA LYS A 332 13.00 -17.93 5.22
C LYS A 332 11.97 -16.87 4.87
N CYS A 333 10.93 -17.28 4.15
CA CYS A 333 9.81 -16.39 3.87
C CYS A 333 9.05 -16.08 5.17
N PRO A 334 8.75 -14.80 5.47
CA PRO A 334 7.91 -14.42 6.59
C PRO A 334 6.53 -15.09 6.53
N GLU A 335 5.95 -15.40 7.69
CA GLU A 335 4.57 -15.89 7.76
C GLU A 335 3.60 -14.82 7.24
N TYR A 336 2.65 -15.26 6.42
CA TYR A 336 1.63 -14.38 5.86
C TYR A 336 0.51 -14.15 6.88
N LEU A 337 0.07 -12.90 7.00
CA LEU A 337 -1.24 -12.58 7.53
C LEU A 337 -2.19 -12.45 6.34
N LEU A 338 -3.09 -13.42 6.20
CA LEU A 338 -4.11 -13.39 5.16
C LEU A 338 -5.25 -12.45 5.60
N SER A 339 -5.05 -11.16 5.35
CA SER A 339 -6.08 -10.13 5.39
C SER A 339 -6.62 -9.87 3.98
N LEU A 340 -7.29 -8.73 3.75
CA LEU A 340 -7.60 -8.22 2.40
C LEU A 340 -6.31 -7.97 1.59
N THR A 341 -5.20 -7.66 2.27
CA THR A 341 -3.88 -7.52 1.68
C THR A 341 -2.89 -8.55 2.21
N LEU A 342 -1.84 -8.84 1.43
CA LEU A 342 -0.76 -9.74 1.80
C LEU A 342 0.21 -9.02 2.76
N ARG A 343 0.04 -9.20 4.07
CA ARG A 343 0.91 -8.59 5.11
C ARG A 343 1.82 -9.63 5.75
N MET A 344 2.91 -9.19 6.38
CA MET A 344 3.73 -10.03 7.24
C MET A 344 3.05 -10.13 8.61
N LYS A 345 2.82 -11.35 9.09
CA LYS A 345 2.10 -11.61 10.34
C LYS A 345 2.77 -11.03 11.59
N SER A 346 4.10 -10.93 11.58
CA SER A 346 4.89 -10.40 12.69
C SER A 346 5.57 -9.06 12.35
N GLY A 347 5.07 -8.36 11.33
CA GLY A 347 5.66 -7.11 10.86
C GLY A 347 7.03 -7.29 10.19
N LEU A 348 7.74 -6.18 10.02
CA LEU A 348 9.08 -6.11 9.42
C LEU A 348 10.07 -5.49 10.42
N PRO A 349 10.67 -6.28 11.33
CA PRO A 349 11.63 -5.77 12.29
C PRO A 349 12.92 -5.32 11.61
N VAL A 350 13.32 -4.06 11.82
CA VAL A 350 14.53 -3.45 11.23
C VAL A 350 15.39 -2.75 12.27
N LYS A 351 16.70 -2.79 12.07
CA LYS A 351 17.65 -1.81 12.62
C LYS A 351 18.02 -0.81 11.55
N VAL A 352 17.98 0.46 11.91
CA VAL A 352 18.27 1.57 11.00
C VAL A 352 19.66 2.09 11.30
N LYS A 353 20.46 2.36 10.26
CA LYS A 353 21.73 3.07 10.37
C LYS A 353 21.72 4.23 9.39
N GLU A 354 22.18 5.40 9.81
CA GLU A 354 22.47 6.49 8.87
C GLU A 354 23.62 6.07 7.95
N ARG A 355 23.51 6.40 6.66
CA ARG A 355 24.61 6.25 5.72
C ARG A 355 25.60 7.36 5.97
N ASN A 356 26.87 7.01 6.15
CA ASN A 356 27.94 7.99 6.10
C ASN A 356 28.03 8.49 4.66
N VAL A 357 27.72 9.76 4.45
CA VAL A 357 27.87 10.46 3.17
C VAL A 357 29.30 10.96 3.04
#